data_AF-A0A7X2D2I2-F1
#
_entry.id   AF-A0A7X2D2I2-F1
#
_cell.length_a   1.000
_cell.length_b   1.000
_cell.length_c   1.000
_cell.angle_alpha   90.00
_cell.angle_beta   90.00
_cell.angle_gamma   90.00
#
_symmetry.space_group_name_H-M   'P 1'
#
loop_
_entity.id
_entity.type
_entity.pdbx_description
1 polymer ?
#
loop_
_entity_poly.entity_id
_entity_poly.type
_entity_poly.pdbx_seq_one_letter_code
_entity_poly.pdbx_strand_id
1 'polypeptide(L)'
;MNFYELEHLASEISKTENWCPHKKVMYGHHVLSTLHLPKAEHKSSRLRFMPIVSKVVEELVQMEHLMIKHSLLVTKTMTDRKKLPKKARVKNKTQSGIFYVLHENCWLERLNTPEKNIVLVVTGNLVGEFSFFSQEKNKLYLHRFKFEQKGIFDFDFLQNSSLYIPNLALKH
;
A
#
# COMPACT_ATOMS: atom_id res chain seq x y z
N MET A 1 -10.14 10.12 -10.34
CA MET A 1 -9.68 9.74 -11.68
C MET A 1 -10.54 8.66 -12.29
N ASN A 2 -10.77 8.72 -13.60
CA ASN A 2 -11.43 7.69 -14.39
C ASN A 2 -10.41 6.65 -14.91
N PHE A 3 -10.92 5.60 -15.58
CA PHE A 3 -10.08 4.47 -16.02
C PHE A 3 -9.02 4.88 -17.06
N TYR A 4 -9.42 5.67 -18.06
CA TYR A 4 -8.53 6.14 -19.12
C TYR A 4 -7.44 7.08 -18.60
N GLU A 5 -7.77 7.92 -17.62
CA GLU A 5 -6.79 8.77 -16.92
C GLU A 5 -5.72 7.91 -16.24
N LEU A 6 -6.11 6.80 -15.60
CA LEU A 6 -5.16 5.89 -14.94
C LEU A 6 -4.31 5.10 -15.95
N GLU A 7 -4.89 4.66 -17.07
CA GLU A 7 -4.12 4.02 -18.15
C GLU A 7 -3.11 4.98 -18.78
N HIS A 8 -3.54 6.20 -19.07
CA HIS A 8 -2.66 7.24 -19.58
C HIS A 8 -1.53 7.54 -18.58
N LEU A 9 -1.86 7.67 -17.30
CA LEU A 9 -0.88 7.94 -16.25
C LEU A 9 0.19 6.85 -16.14
N ALA A 10 -0.22 5.57 -16.15
CA ALA A 10 0.71 4.44 -16.15
C ALA A 10 1.65 4.48 -17.37
N SER A 11 1.11 4.80 -18.56
CA SER A 11 1.93 4.93 -19.77
C SER A 11 2.85 6.15 -19.76
N GLU A 12 2.48 7.25 -19.10
CA GLU A 12 3.33 8.44 -19.05
C GLU A 12 4.48 8.27 -18.07
N ILE A 13 4.27 7.57 -16.95
CA ILE A 13 5.33 7.28 -15.98
C ILE A 13 6.49 6.52 -16.65
N SER A 14 6.20 5.49 -17.44
CA SER A 14 7.23 4.69 -18.10
C SER A 14 8.07 5.49 -19.12
N LYS A 15 7.54 6.58 -19.67
CA LYS A 15 8.25 7.47 -20.60
C LYS A 15 9.19 8.48 -19.90
N THR A 16 9.20 8.50 -18.56
CA THR A 16 10.03 9.45 -17.79
C THR A 16 11.49 9.00 -17.61
N GLU A 17 11.90 7.90 -18.24
CA GLU A 17 13.23 7.29 -18.09
C GLU A 17 14.39 8.30 -18.22
N ASN A 18 14.33 9.18 -19.22
CA ASN A 18 15.39 10.17 -19.51
C ASN A 18 15.25 11.49 -18.73
N TRP A 19 14.28 11.61 -17.83
CA TRP A 19 14.11 12.83 -17.04
C TRP A 19 15.19 12.96 -15.97
N CYS A 20 15.55 14.20 -15.63
CA CYS A 20 16.46 14.43 -14.52
C CYS A 20 15.83 13.97 -13.18
N PRO A 21 16.65 13.56 -12.18
CA PRO A 21 16.17 13.00 -10.93
C PRO A 21 15.14 13.87 -10.20
N HIS A 22 15.39 15.19 -10.14
CA HIS A 22 14.47 16.14 -9.50
C HIS A 22 13.08 16.14 -10.16
N LYS A 23 13.03 16.10 -11.49
CA LYS A 23 11.77 16.10 -12.25
C LYS A 23 11.00 14.80 -12.04
N LYS A 24 11.69 13.66 -12.02
CA LYS A 24 11.10 12.34 -11.68
C LYS A 24 10.45 12.37 -10.30
N VAL A 25 11.18 12.84 -9.28
CA VAL A 25 10.68 12.94 -7.90
C VAL A 25 9.46 13.86 -7.80
N MET A 26 9.52 15.05 -8.38
CA MET A 26 8.40 16.00 -8.38
C MET A 26 7.15 15.40 -9.05
N TYR A 27 7.34 14.74 -10.19
CA TYR A 27 6.25 14.10 -10.91
C TYR A 27 5.65 12.93 -10.13
N GLY A 28 6.47 12.03 -9.58
CA GLY A 28 5.99 10.92 -8.75
C GLY A 28 5.24 11.40 -7.50
N HIS A 29 5.70 12.48 -6.87
CA HIS A 29 4.95 13.12 -5.78
C HIS A 29 3.62 13.72 -6.24
N HIS A 30 3.57 14.32 -7.43
CA HIS A 30 2.32 14.81 -8.02
C HIS A 30 1.35 13.64 -8.25
N VAL A 31 1.80 12.54 -8.85
CA VAL A 31 0.99 11.33 -9.04
C VAL A 31 0.46 10.81 -7.71
N LEU A 32 1.32 10.62 -6.69
CA LEU A 32 0.88 10.17 -5.37
C LEU A 32 -0.08 11.15 -4.69
N SER A 33 -0.08 12.44 -5.06
CA SER A 33 -1.02 13.42 -4.50
C SER A 33 -2.41 13.33 -5.10
N THR A 34 -2.54 12.82 -6.33
CA THR A 34 -3.82 12.73 -7.04
C THR A 34 -4.37 11.30 -7.07
N LEU A 35 -3.52 10.28 -6.95
CA LEU A 35 -3.88 8.87 -6.99
C LEU A 35 -4.86 8.48 -5.88
N HIS A 36 -5.98 7.87 -6.24
CA HIS A 36 -6.94 7.33 -5.29
C HIS A 36 -7.73 6.18 -5.93
N LEU A 37 -8.17 5.23 -5.11
CA LEU A 37 -9.13 4.22 -5.51
C LEU A 37 -10.54 4.85 -5.64
N PRO A 38 -11.42 4.32 -6.48
CA PRO A 38 -12.83 4.71 -6.47
C PRO A 38 -13.48 4.45 -5.10
N LYS A 39 -14.45 5.30 -4.70
CA LYS A 39 -15.20 5.18 -3.45
C LYS A 39 -15.87 3.81 -3.30
N ALA A 40 -16.04 3.41 -2.03
CA ALA A 40 -16.46 2.04 -1.66
C ALA A 40 -17.89 1.71 -2.11
N GLU A 41 -18.71 2.74 -2.29
CA GLU A 41 -20.10 2.67 -2.76
C GLU A 41 -20.21 1.99 -4.13
N HIS A 42 -19.13 1.98 -4.92
CA HIS A 42 -19.06 1.30 -6.21
C HIS A 42 -18.11 0.10 -6.16
N LYS A 43 -18.46 -0.94 -5.40
CA LYS A 43 -17.62 -2.14 -5.20
C LYS A 43 -17.18 -2.78 -6.53
N SER A 44 -18.05 -2.85 -7.53
CA SER A 44 -17.75 -3.35 -8.88
C SER A 44 -16.73 -2.48 -9.60
N SER A 45 -16.88 -1.15 -9.54
CA SER A 45 -15.92 -0.19 -10.09
C SER A 45 -14.58 -0.30 -9.38
N ARG A 46 -14.57 -0.41 -8.05
CA ARG A 46 -13.32 -0.56 -7.29
C ARG A 46 -12.55 -1.80 -7.73
N LEU A 47 -13.22 -2.96 -7.84
CA LEU A 47 -12.58 -4.19 -8.32
C LEU A 47 -12.01 -4.06 -9.73
N ARG A 48 -12.70 -3.34 -10.64
CA ARG A 48 -12.24 -3.08 -12.00
C ARG A 48 -11.01 -2.16 -12.05
N PHE A 49 -10.92 -1.21 -11.13
CA PHE A 49 -9.86 -0.18 -11.14
C PHE A 49 -8.61 -0.59 -10.34
N MET A 50 -8.72 -1.52 -9.40
CA MET A 50 -7.58 -1.99 -8.61
C MET A 50 -6.38 -2.46 -9.46
N PRO A 51 -6.56 -3.23 -10.56
CA PRO A 51 -5.43 -3.62 -11.40
C PRO A 51 -4.69 -2.43 -12.02
N ILE A 52 -5.41 -1.43 -12.52
CA ILE A 52 -4.76 -0.27 -13.16
C ILE A 52 -4.12 0.68 -12.14
N VAL A 53 -4.75 0.86 -10.96
CA VAL A 53 -4.14 1.62 -9.86
C VAL A 53 -2.84 0.94 -9.39
N SER A 54 -2.86 -0.38 -9.26
CA SER A 54 -1.67 -1.15 -8.91
C SER A 54 -0.56 -0.99 -9.95
N LYS A 55 -0.90 -1.03 -11.24
CA LYS A 55 0.05 -0.76 -12.32
C LYS A 55 0.69 0.62 -12.20
N VAL A 56 -0.08 1.67 -11.91
CA VAL A 56 0.46 3.02 -11.67
C VAL A 56 1.48 3.01 -10.52
N VAL A 57 1.19 2.31 -9.43
CA VAL A 57 2.12 2.19 -8.30
C VAL A 57 3.39 1.43 -8.70
N GLU A 58 3.27 0.35 -9.45
CA GLU A 58 4.43 -0.42 -9.93
C GLU A 58 5.34 0.42 -10.83
N GLU A 59 4.78 1.15 -11.77
CA GLU A 59 5.51 2.09 -12.64
C GLU A 59 6.19 3.20 -11.81
N LEU A 60 5.52 3.71 -10.77
CA LEU A 60 6.09 4.68 -9.84
C LEU A 60 7.29 4.10 -9.07
N VAL A 61 7.21 2.85 -8.61
CA VAL A 61 8.32 2.19 -7.91
C VAL A 61 9.52 1.94 -8.83
N GLN A 62 9.26 1.63 -10.10
CA GLN A 62 10.31 1.44 -11.10
C GLN A 62 10.96 2.76 -11.53
N MET A 63 10.30 3.90 -11.28
CA MET A 63 10.89 5.21 -11.53
C MET A 63 12.09 5.42 -10.60
N GLU A 64 13.27 5.40 -11.21
CA GLU A 64 14.53 5.69 -10.54
C GLU A 64 14.41 6.96 -9.68
N HIS A 65 14.94 6.90 -8.44
CA HIS A 65 14.87 7.95 -7.40
C HIS A 65 13.54 8.09 -6.64
N LEU A 66 12.44 7.44 -7.03
CA LEU A 66 11.26 7.32 -6.17
C LEU A 66 11.45 6.15 -5.20
N MET A 67 12.08 6.39 -4.06
CA MET A 67 12.39 5.32 -3.12
C MET A 67 11.16 4.82 -2.38
N ILE A 68 11.02 3.49 -2.30
CA ILE A 68 10.18 2.86 -1.27
C ILE A 68 10.73 3.29 0.10
N LYS A 69 9.87 3.90 0.91
CA LYS A 69 10.25 4.40 2.23
C LYS A 69 10.28 3.23 3.21
N HIS A 70 11.40 3.05 3.89
CA HIS A 70 11.46 2.09 4.99
C HIS A 70 10.60 2.61 6.15
N SER A 71 9.71 1.75 6.66
CA SER A 71 8.76 2.13 7.70
C SER A 71 9.33 1.85 9.10
N LEU A 72 9.38 2.87 9.97
CA LEU A 72 9.66 2.69 11.39
C LEU A 72 8.36 2.26 12.09
N LEU A 73 8.26 0.98 12.39
CA LEU A 73 7.10 0.39 13.03
C LEU A 73 7.30 0.29 14.55
N VAL A 74 6.34 0.80 15.32
CA VAL A 74 6.28 0.48 16.75
C VAL A 74 5.67 -0.91 16.89
N THR A 75 6.49 -1.88 17.29
CA THR A 75 6.10 -3.29 17.39
C THR A 75 6.04 -3.73 18.84
N LYS A 76 4.93 -4.35 19.24
CA LYS A 76 4.73 -4.92 20.57
C LYS A 76 4.39 -6.40 20.46
N THR A 77 5.15 -7.25 21.15
CA THR A 77 4.82 -8.67 21.29
C THR A 77 3.58 -8.85 22.15
N MET A 78 2.64 -9.66 21.67
CA MET A 78 1.39 -9.96 22.34
C MET A 78 1.43 -11.37 22.92
N THR A 79 1.18 -11.49 24.22
CA THR A 79 1.16 -12.78 24.94
C THR A 79 -0.20 -13.49 24.86
N ASP A 80 -1.29 -12.75 24.65
CA ASP A 80 -2.64 -13.30 24.59
C ASP A 80 -3.21 -13.33 23.17
N ARG A 81 -3.36 -14.55 22.64
CA ARG A 81 -3.95 -14.80 21.31
C ARG A 81 -5.47 -14.65 21.28
N LYS A 82 -6.17 -14.60 22.42
CA LYS A 82 -7.64 -14.38 22.46
C LYS A 82 -8.03 -13.00 21.90
N LYS A 83 -7.09 -12.06 21.84
CA LYS A 83 -7.28 -10.72 21.26
C LYS A 83 -7.20 -10.68 19.73
N LEU A 84 -6.85 -11.78 19.06
CA LEU A 84 -6.86 -11.85 17.59
C LEU A 84 -8.30 -11.89 17.07
N PRO A 85 -8.72 -10.94 16.24
CA PRO A 85 -9.99 -11.05 15.53
C PRO A 85 -9.86 -12.16 14.48
N LYS A 86 -10.36 -13.37 14.75
CA LYS A 86 -10.25 -14.52 13.82
C LYS A 86 -10.80 -14.23 12.42
N LYS A 87 -11.83 -13.37 12.31
CA LYS A 87 -12.43 -12.93 11.03
C LYS A 87 -11.59 -11.91 10.26
N ALA A 88 -10.51 -11.38 10.85
CA ALA A 88 -9.69 -10.33 10.28
C ALA A 88 -8.46 -10.82 9.50
N ARG A 89 -8.27 -12.15 9.36
CA ARG A 89 -7.11 -12.69 8.65
C ARG A 89 -7.20 -12.34 7.16
N VAL A 90 -6.19 -11.65 6.65
CA VAL A 90 -6.09 -11.30 5.23
C VAL A 90 -5.70 -12.56 4.46
N LYS A 91 -6.56 -12.95 3.52
CA LYS A 91 -6.31 -14.01 2.55
C LYS A 91 -5.82 -13.35 1.25
N ASN A 92 -4.98 -14.03 0.47
CA ASN A 92 -4.47 -13.59 -0.84
C ASN A 92 -3.28 -12.60 -0.88
N LYS A 93 -2.52 -12.45 0.21
CA LYS A 93 -1.24 -11.68 0.20
C LYS A 93 -0.13 -12.26 -0.70
N THR A 94 -0.40 -13.38 -1.37
CA THR A 94 0.57 -14.12 -2.19
C THR A 94 0.52 -13.72 -3.66
N GLN A 95 -0.59 -13.13 -4.12
CA GLN A 95 -0.75 -12.63 -5.48
C GLN A 95 -0.27 -11.18 -5.54
N SER A 96 0.33 -10.79 -6.66
CA SER A 96 0.67 -9.39 -6.92
C SER A 96 -0.60 -8.54 -7.03
N GLY A 97 -0.46 -7.27 -6.69
CA GLY A 97 -1.52 -6.27 -6.70
C GLY A 97 -2.18 -6.02 -5.34
N ILE A 98 -3.20 -5.17 -5.36
CA ILE A 98 -3.92 -4.72 -4.16
C ILE A 98 -4.72 -5.88 -3.57
N PHE A 99 -4.38 -6.28 -2.35
CA PHE A 99 -5.04 -7.39 -1.65
C PHE A 99 -5.86 -6.93 -0.44
N TYR A 100 -5.67 -5.69 0.04
CA TYR A 100 -6.48 -5.13 1.13
C TYR A 100 -6.61 -3.61 1.01
N VAL A 101 -7.83 -3.09 1.09
CA VAL A 101 -8.12 -1.66 0.98
C VAL A 101 -8.56 -1.13 2.35
N LEU A 102 -7.84 -0.15 2.90
CA LEU A 102 -8.16 0.51 4.18
C LEU A 102 -8.99 1.78 3.96
N HIS A 103 -8.67 2.53 2.90
CA HIS A 103 -9.27 3.79 2.51
C HIS A 103 -9.10 3.98 0.99
N GLU A 104 -9.79 4.93 0.38
CA GLU A 104 -9.55 5.27 -1.04
C GLU A 104 -8.12 5.76 -1.31
N ASN A 105 -7.48 6.34 -0.30
CA ASN A 105 -6.10 6.83 -0.33
C ASN A 105 -5.13 5.98 0.50
N CYS A 106 -5.54 4.78 0.93
CA CYS A 106 -4.68 3.90 1.73
C CYS A 106 -4.99 2.43 1.50
N TRP A 107 -4.02 1.66 1.03
CA TRP A 107 -4.18 0.23 0.78
C TRP A 107 -2.87 -0.54 0.93
N LEU A 108 -3.00 -1.85 1.04
CA LEU A 108 -1.89 -2.78 1.00
C LEU A 108 -1.88 -3.49 -0.36
N GLU A 109 -0.71 -3.55 -0.95
CA GLU A 109 -0.48 -4.31 -2.18
C GLU A 109 0.85 -5.04 -2.16
N ARG A 110 0.92 -6.08 -2.99
CA ARG A 110 2.15 -6.81 -3.23
C ARG A 110 2.67 -6.41 -4.59
N LEU A 111 3.85 -5.81 -4.65
CA LEU A 111 4.44 -5.35 -5.89
C LEU A 111 4.83 -6.54 -6.78
N ASN A 112 4.67 -6.39 -8.09
CA ASN A 112 5.19 -7.33 -9.08
C ASN A 112 6.68 -7.09 -9.42
N THR A 113 7.51 -6.89 -8.40
CA THR A 113 8.98 -6.81 -8.54
C THR A 113 9.63 -8.17 -8.21
N PRO A 114 10.91 -8.40 -8.54
CA PRO A 114 11.62 -9.63 -8.15
C PRO A 114 11.55 -9.91 -6.65
N GLU A 115 11.63 -8.87 -5.82
CA GLU A 115 11.58 -8.94 -4.35
C GLU A 115 10.15 -9.20 -3.83
N LYS A 116 9.14 -8.90 -4.65
CA LYS A 116 7.71 -9.09 -4.35
C LYS A 116 7.29 -8.47 -3.02
N ASN A 117 7.78 -7.26 -2.75
CA ASN A 117 7.57 -6.54 -1.50
C ASN A 117 6.08 -6.29 -1.24
N ILE A 118 5.69 -6.38 0.03
CA ILE A 118 4.38 -5.93 0.48
C ILE A 118 4.56 -4.48 0.91
N VAL A 119 3.77 -3.58 0.34
CA VAL A 119 3.84 -2.16 0.64
C VAL A 119 2.51 -1.63 1.16
N LEU A 120 2.59 -0.64 2.03
CA LEU A 120 1.48 0.24 2.35
C LEU A 120 1.59 1.47 1.44
N VAL A 121 0.57 1.69 0.63
CA VAL A 121 0.49 2.88 -0.23
C VAL A 121 -0.42 3.90 0.44
N VAL A 122 0.10 5.12 0.62
CA VAL A 122 -0.62 6.28 1.13
C VAL A 122 -0.55 7.38 0.10
N THR A 123 -1.72 7.88 -0.31
CA THR A 123 -1.84 8.92 -1.33
C THR A 123 -2.61 10.14 -0.82
N GLY A 124 -2.69 11.18 -1.66
CA GLY A 124 -3.37 12.42 -1.32
C GLY A 124 -2.74 13.13 -0.13
N ASN A 125 -3.61 13.74 0.69
CA ASN A 125 -3.25 14.42 1.93
C ASN A 125 -3.62 13.58 3.18
N LEU A 126 -3.71 12.26 3.03
CA LEU A 126 -4.09 11.38 4.13
C LEU A 126 -2.98 11.34 5.18
N VAL A 127 -3.34 11.64 6.43
CA VAL A 127 -2.49 11.54 7.62
C VAL A 127 -3.16 10.58 8.59
N GLY A 128 -2.40 9.72 9.25
CA GLY A 128 -3.01 8.76 10.15
C GLY A 128 -2.07 7.76 10.80
N GLU A 129 -2.69 6.81 11.49
CA GLU A 129 -2.04 5.65 12.10
C GLU A 129 -2.67 4.36 11.57
N PHE A 130 -1.82 3.48 11.04
CA PHE A 130 -2.18 2.13 10.65
C PHE A 130 -1.72 1.12 11.72
N SER A 131 -2.66 0.35 12.26
CA SER A 131 -2.47 -0.68 13.28
C SER A 131 -2.92 -2.05 12.77
N PHE A 132 -2.06 -3.06 12.89
CA PHE A 132 -2.35 -4.41 12.44
C PHE A 132 -1.60 -5.44 13.27
N PHE A 133 -2.04 -6.70 13.19
CA PHE A 133 -1.32 -7.81 13.81
C PHE A 133 -0.60 -8.63 12.77
N SER A 134 0.63 -9.04 13.08
CA SER A 134 1.31 -10.09 12.35
C SER A 134 1.51 -11.31 13.26
N GLN A 135 1.44 -12.50 12.68
CA GLN A 135 1.78 -13.74 13.37
C GLN A 135 2.87 -14.46 12.60
N GLU A 136 3.98 -14.69 13.29
CA GLU A 136 5.09 -15.48 12.79
C GLU A 136 5.26 -16.70 13.70
N LYS A 137 5.17 -17.89 13.12
CA LYS A 137 5.15 -19.16 13.88
C LYS A 137 4.11 -19.08 15.01
N ASN A 138 4.59 -19.09 16.26
CA ASN A 138 3.80 -19.05 17.48
C ASN A 138 3.81 -17.68 18.20
N LYS A 139 4.42 -16.65 17.62
CA LYS A 139 4.45 -15.30 18.20
C LYS A 139 3.48 -14.38 17.47
N LEU A 140 2.77 -13.57 18.25
CA LEU A 140 1.85 -12.54 17.77
C LEU A 140 2.45 -11.18 18.06
N TYR A 141 2.42 -10.29 17.08
CA TYR A 141 2.90 -8.93 17.20
C TYR A 141 1.79 -7.95 16.83
N LEU A 142 1.67 -6.87 17.59
CA LEU A 142 0.90 -5.69 17.23
C LEU A 142 1.86 -4.65 16.68
N HIS A 143 1.62 -4.21 15.46
CA HIS A 143 2.39 -3.16 14.81
C HIS A 143 1.54 -1.89 14.74
N ARG A 144 2.20 -0.74 14.91
CA ARG A 144 1.63 0.57 14.65
C ARG A 144 2.58 1.38 13.78
N PHE A 145 2.04 1.98 12.74
CA PHE A 145 2.75 2.84 11.81
C PHE A 145 2.02 4.17 11.70
N LYS A 146 2.71 5.27 12.01
CA LYS A 146 2.19 6.62 11.79
C LYS A 146 2.75 7.17 10.48
N PHE A 147 1.90 7.82 9.70
CA PHE A 147 2.30 8.49 8.48
C PHE A 147 1.69 9.89 8.43
N GLU A 148 2.54 10.87 8.12
CA GLU A 148 2.17 12.29 8.02
C GLU A 148 2.22 12.80 6.58
N GLN A 149 2.62 11.92 5.65
CA GLN A 149 2.81 12.26 4.26
C GLN A 149 2.52 11.04 3.37
N LYS A 150 2.12 11.33 2.14
CA LYS A 150 2.03 10.35 1.05
C LYS A 150 3.36 9.62 0.83
N GLY A 151 3.25 8.37 0.39
CA GLY A 151 4.40 7.52 0.13
C GLY A 151 4.02 6.07 -0.07
N ILE A 152 5.00 5.30 -0.53
CA ILE A 152 4.94 3.84 -0.65
C ILE A 152 5.90 3.32 0.42
N PHE A 153 5.38 2.59 1.40
CA PHE A 153 6.12 2.20 2.59
C PHE A 153 6.36 0.69 2.62
N ASP A 154 7.61 0.27 2.81
CA ASP A 154 7.99 -1.14 2.77
C ASP A 154 7.59 -1.88 4.06
N PHE A 155 6.87 -2.98 3.88
CA PHE A 155 6.40 -3.91 4.90
C PHE A 155 6.85 -5.35 4.54
N ASP A 156 8.01 -5.52 3.90
CA ASP A 156 8.66 -6.78 3.51
C ASP A 156 8.57 -7.93 4.54
N PHE A 157 8.69 -7.64 5.84
CA PHE A 157 8.57 -8.63 6.92
C PHE A 157 7.19 -9.32 6.94
N LEU A 158 6.16 -8.75 6.29
CA LEU A 158 4.85 -9.38 6.11
C LEU A 158 4.84 -10.52 5.09
N GLN A 159 5.88 -10.65 4.25
CA GLN A 159 5.96 -11.71 3.24
C GLN A 159 5.79 -13.10 3.85
N ASN A 160 6.37 -13.33 5.03
CA ASN A 160 6.39 -14.64 5.71
C ASN A 160 5.46 -14.74 6.93
N SER A 161 4.77 -13.66 7.31
CA SER A 161 3.86 -13.67 8.47
C SER A 161 2.38 -13.67 8.06
N SER A 162 1.51 -14.19 8.92
CA SER A 162 0.07 -14.04 8.75
C SER A 162 -0.36 -12.64 9.17
N LEU A 163 -1.11 -11.95 8.31
CA LEU A 163 -1.61 -10.60 8.55
C LEU A 163 -3.06 -10.63 9.04
N TYR A 164 -3.35 -9.86 10.09
CA TYR A 164 -4.70 -9.66 10.60
C TYR A 164 -5.00 -8.18 10.78
N ILE A 165 -6.11 -7.72 10.21
CA ILE A 165 -6.49 -6.31 10.18
C ILE A 165 -7.70 -6.04 11.09
N PRO A 166 -7.55 -5.36 12.25
CA PRO A 166 -8.66 -5.06 13.13
C PRO A 166 -9.68 -4.08 12.50
N ASN A 167 -10.91 -4.03 13.03
CA ASN A 167 -11.96 -3.15 12.50
C ASN A 167 -11.59 -1.66 12.49
N LEU A 168 -10.73 -1.22 13.40
CA LEU A 168 -10.20 0.16 13.49
C LEU A 168 -8.71 0.18 13.16
N ALA A 169 -8.32 -0.51 12.10
CA ALA A 169 -6.92 -0.61 11.68
C ALA A 169 -6.36 0.72 11.19
N LEU A 170 -7.18 1.57 10.56
CA LEU A 170 -6.76 2.88 10.12
C LEU A 170 -7.50 3.95 10.92
N LYS A 171 -6.72 4.85 11.55
CA LYS A 171 -7.22 6.09 12.16
C LYS A 171 -6.67 7.25 11.37
N HIS A 172 -7.54 8.11 10.86
CA HIS A 172 -7.21 9.26 10.01
C HIS A 172 -8.23 10.37 10.26
#